data_AF-A0AA86TRN8-F1
#
_entry.id   AF-A0AA86TRN8-F1
#
_cell.length_a   1.000
_cell.length_b   1.000
_cell.length_c   1.000
_cell.angle_alpha   90.00
_cell.angle_beta   90.00
_cell.angle_gamma   90.00
#
_symmetry.space_group_name_H-M   'P 1'
#
loop_
_entity.id
_entity.type
_entity.pdbx_description
1 polymer ?
#
loop_
_entity_poly.entity_id
_entity_poly.type
_entity_poly.pdbx_seq_one_letter_code
_entity_poly.pdbx_strand_id
1 'polypeptide(L)'
;MKNLKELEMYKTKVVDLHPLQYLCKLKKTKAYDACIIDVSPLSKLTQLNYLDFRNNQITNAQTQTLKNFSKYEFSNQKVPTTDELKFYNKILSVHNSHKQIRKISQKIRTIQNDSKVSKLRTSLTQKKNYVYTIFNNQIMAMNKEVDMLVQFIQNSTSYLD
;
A
#
# COMPACT_ATOMS: atom_id res chain seq x y z
N MET A 1 -18.90 0.35 -5.72
CA MET A 1 -18.62 1.41 -6.72
C MET A 1 -17.69 1.00 -7.89
N LYS A 2 -17.35 -0.28 -8.14
CA LYS A 2 -16.43 -0.69 -9.23
C LYS A 2 -16.93 -0.45 -10.67
N ASN A 3 -18.17 0.00 -10.83
CA ASN A 3 -18.83 0.20 -12.12
C ASN A 3 -19.03 1.67 -12.50
N LEU A 4 -18.49 2.60 -11.71
CA LEU A 4 -18.61 4.02 -12.02
C LEU A 4 -17.90 4.32 -13.35
N LYS A 5 -18.63 4.93 -14.29
CA LYS A 5 -18.14 5.30 -15.62
C LYS A 5 -17.88 6.79 -15.75
N GLU A 6 -18.63 7.61 -15.01
CA GLU A 6 -18.53 9.07 -15.07
C GLU A 6 -18.54 9.59 -13.64
N LEU A 7 -17.65 10.55 -13.36
CA LEU A 7 -17.52 11.20 -12.06
C LEU A 7 -17.44 12.71 -12.28
N GLU A 8 -18.27 13.45 -11.55
CA GLU A 8 -18.30 14.91 -11.61
C GLU A 8 -18.13 15.50 -10.19
N MET A 9 -17.18 16.41 -10.02
CA MET A 9 -16.76 17.01 -8.75
C MET A 9 -16.57 18.53 -8.92
N TYR A 10 -17.67 19.26 -9.06
CA TYR A 10 -17.61 20.71 -9.28
C TYR A 10 -17.62 21.48 -7.97
N LYS A 11 -16.74 22.49 -7.84
CA LYS A 11 -16.66 23.38 -6.67
C LYS A 11 -16.53 22.62 -5.36
N THR A 12 -15.70 21.59 -5.37
CA THR A 12 -15.42 20.75 -4.20
C THR A 12 -14.04 21.12 -3.64
N LYS A 13 -13.64 20.51 -2.51
CA LYS A 13 -12.28 20.64 -1.97
C LYS A 13 -11.49 19.34 -2.17
N VAL A 14 -11.68 18.69 -3.32
CA VAL A 14 -11.06 17.40 -3.62
C VAL A 14 -9.61 17.63 -4.03
N VAL A 15 -8.69 17.49 -3.07
CA VAL A 15 -7.26 17.59 -3.33
C VAL A 15 -6.64 16.23 -3.74
N ASP A 16 -7.29 15.13 -3.35
CA ASP A 16 -6.74 13.77 -3.51
C ASP A 16 -7.52 12.90 -4.50
N LEU A 17 -6.85 12.50 -5.58
CA LEU A 17 -7.40 11.60 -6.59
C LEU A 17 -6.92 10.14 -6.45
N HIS A 18 -6.07 9.81 -5.48
CA HIS A 18 -5.59 8.43 -5.26
C HIS A 18 -6.70 7.38 -5.12
N PRO A 19 -7.86 7.67 -4.51
CA PRO A 19 -8.97 6.71 -4.47
C PRO A 19 -9.49 6.31 -5.86
N LEU A 20 -9.36 7.19 -6.86
CA LEU A 20 -9.86 6.96 -8.22
C LEU A 20 -9.05 5.91 -8.99
N GLN A 21 -7.80 5.63 -8.58
CA GLN A 21 -6.92 4.66 -9.25
C GLN A 21 -7.52 3.24 -9.33
N TYR A 22 -8.53 2.94 -8.52
CA TYR A 22 -9.21 1.65 -8.45
C TYR A 22 -10.50 1.58 -9.31
N LEU A 23 -10.90 2.69 -9.92
CA LEU A 23 -12.11 2.78 -10.75
C LEU A 23 -11.79 2.44 -12.21
N CYS A 24 -11.35 1.21 -12.49
CA CYS A 24 -10.86 0.80 -13.82
C CYS A 24 -11.88 0.90 -14.97
N LYS A 25 -13.16 1.15 -14.66
CA LYS A 25 -14.25 1.37 -15.64
C LYS A 25 -14.58 2.86 -15.86
N LEU A 26 -13.89 3.77 -15.17
CA LEU A 26 -14.09 5.20 -15.30
C LEU A 26 -13.66 5.65 -16.69
N LYS A 27 -14.55 6.35 -17.38
CA LYS A 27 -14.40 6.83 -18.75
C LYS A 27 -14.29 8.35 -18.82
N LYS A 28 -15.02 9.04 -17.95
CA LYS A 28 -15.02 10.50 -17.88
C LYS A 28 -14.86 10.98 -16.45
N THR A 29 -14.01 11.98 -16.26
CA THR A 29 -13.89 12.68 -14.99
C THR A 29 -13.92 14.18 -15.24
N LYS A 30 -14.80 14.87 -14.53
CA LYS A 30 -14.87 16.33 -14.54
C LYS A 30 -14.70 16.84 -13.11
N ALA A 31 -13.77 17.75 -12.91
CA ALA A 31 -13.53 18.36 -11.63
C ALA A 31 -13.16 19.82 -11.85
N TYR A 32 -14.15 20.69 -11.80
CA TYR A 32 -13.96 22.13 -11.95
C TYR A 32 -13.78 22.75 -10.56
N ASP A 33 -12.76 23.60 -10.39
CA ASP A 33 -12.57 24.38 -9.16
C ASP A 33 -12.57 23.48 -7.90
N ALA A 34 -11.67 22.49 -7.90
CA ALA A 34 -11.63 21.43 -6.91
C ALA A 34 -10.36 21.41 -6.03
N CYS A 35 -9.42 22.35 -6.23
CA CYS A 35 -8.10 22.38 -5.58
C CYS A 35 -7.20 21.18 -5.91
N ILE A 36 -7.32 20.60 -7.11
CA ILE A 36 -6.52 19.43 -7.51
C ILE A 36 -5.12 19.88 -7.91
N ILE A 37 -4.09 19.19 -7.39
CA ILE A 37 -2.68 19.49 -7.66
C ILE A 37 -2.01 18.43 -8.54
N ASP A 38 -2.44 17.18 -8.44
CA ASP A 38 -1.78 16.03 -9.06
C ASP A 38 -2.80 15.10 -9.74
N VAL A 39 -2.61 14.85 -11.03
CA VAL A 39 -3.43 13.92 -11.83
C VAL A 39 -2.78 12.57 -12.10
N SER A 40 -1.58 12.32 -11.59
CA SER A 40 -0.85 11.05 -11.72
C SER A 40 -1.62 9.82 -11.22
N PRO A 41 -2.54 9.91 -10.22
CA PRO A 41 -3.37 8.76 -9.85
C PRO A 41 -4.26 8.24 -10.98
N LEU A 42 -4.54 9.06 -12.01
CA LEU A 42 -5.37 8.69 -13.16
C LEU A 42 -4.58 7.94 -14.24
N SER A 43 -3.25 7.90 -14.18
CA SER A 43 -2.37 7.35 -15.22
C SER A 43 -2.66 5.90 -15.61
N LYS A 44 -3.22 5.11 -14.68
CA LYS A 44 -3.53 3.68 -14.88
C LYS A 44 -4.96 3.41 -15.36
N LEU A 45 -5.80 4.45 -15.46
CA LEU A 45 -7.19 4.31 -15.88
C LEU A 45 -7.27 4.26 -17.40
N THR A 46 -7.04 3.07 -17.97
CA THR A 46 -6.94 2.87 -19.42
C THR A 46 -8.24 3.10 -20.21
N GLN A 47 -9.39 3.11 -19.53
CA GLN A 47 -10.68 3.42 -20.15
C GLN A 47 -11.05 4.90 -20.08
N LEU A 48 -10.30 5.70 -19.32
CA LEU A 48 -10.55 7.12 -19.14
C LEU A 48 -10.14 7.84 -20.41
N ASN A 49 -11.05 8.56 -21.04
CA ASN A 49 -10.85 9.18 -22.35
C ASN A 49 -11.28 10.65 -22.42
N TYR A 50 -11.86 11.16 -21.34
CA TYR A 50 -12.28 12.54 -21.21
C TYR A 50 -11.95 13.09 -19.81
N LEU A 51 -11.23 14.22 -19.80
CA LEU A 51 -10.90 14.98 -18.58
C LEU A 51 -11.27 16.45 -18.74
N ASP A 52 -11.96 17.02 -17.75
CA ASP A 52 -12.12 18.48 -17.60
C ASP A 52 -11.72 18.86 -16.18
N PHE A 53 -10.56 19.50 -16.04
CA PHE A 53 -9.98 19.91 -14.76
C PHE A 53 -9.67 21.41 -14.74
N ARG A 54 -10.51 22.22 -15.41
CA ARG A 54 -10.36 23.68 -15.40
C ARG A 54 -10.40 24.25 -14.00
N ASN A 55 -9.68 25.36 -13.82
CA ASN A 55 -9.65 26.11 -12.55
C ASN A 55 -9.13 25.29 -11.36
N ASN A 56 -8.13 24.43 -11.57
CA ASN A 56 -7.45 23.73 -10.49
C ASN A 56 -6.03 24.27 -10.28
N GLN A 57 -5.14 23.49 -9.69
CA GLN A 57 -3.77 23.87 -9.36
C GLN A 57 -2.78 22.80 -9.87
N ILE A 58 -3.10 22.18 -11.01
CA ILE A 58 -2.40 20.99 -11.49
C ILE A 58 -1.03 21.37 -12.03
N THR A 59 0.02 20.81 -11.44
CA THR A 59 1.41 21.11 -11.80
C THR A 59 2.04 20.08 -12.73
N ASN A 60 1.46 18.88 -12.82
CA ASN A 60 2.01 17.76 -13.59
C ASN A 60 1.16 17.35 -14.80
N ALA A 61 0.34 18.27 -15.32
CA ALA A 61 -0.51 18.01 -16.48
C ALA A 61 0.31 17.61 -17.72
N GLN A 62 1.54 18.10 -17.91
CA GLN A 62 2.33 17.75 -19.10
C GLN A 62 3.00 16.36 -19.06
N THR A 63 2.76 15.55 -18.02
CA THR A 63 3.39 14.25 -17.86
C THR A 63 2.74 13.16 -18.73
N GLN A 64 3.42 12.02 -18.91
CA GLN A 64 2.97 10.86 -19.71
C GLN A 64 1.54 10.39 -19.38
N THR A 65 1.03 10.74 -18.20
CA THR A 65 -0.37 10.59 -17.78
C THR A 65 -1.36 11.02 -18.87
N LEU A 66 -1.11 12.12 -19.60
CA LEU A 66 -2.05 12.62 -20.60
C LEU A 66 -2.00 11.92 -21.96
N LYS A 67 -0.95 11.15 -22.25
CA LYS A 67 -0.78 10.50 -23.57
C LYS A 67 -1.92 9.54 -23.92
N ASN A 68 -2.65 9.08 -22.92
CA ASN A 68 -3.74 8.12 -23.07
C ASN A 68 -5.13 8.79 -23.20
N PHE A 69 -5.24 10.11 -23.12
CA PHE A 69 -6.54 10.80 -23.15
C PHE A 69 -6.82 11.44 -24.51
N SER A 70 -7.95 11.06 -25.10
CA SER A 70 -8.39 11.60 -26.40
C SER A 70 -8.86 13.05 -26.31
N LYS A 71 -9.39 13.47 -25.15
CA LYS A 71 -9.86 14.83 -24.90
C LYS A 71 -9.53 15.24 -23.46
N TYR A 72 -8.84 16.37 -23.32
CA TYR A 72 -8.52 16.92 -22.01
C TYR A 72 -8.60 18.45 -22.02
N GLU A 73 -8.93 19.02 -20.86
CA GLU A 73 -8.99 20.47 -20.66
C GLU A 73 -8.43 20.82 -19.28
N PHE A 74 -7.41 21.68 -19.26
CA PHE A 74 -6.69 22.11 -18.06
C PHE A 74 -6.51 23.64 -18.01
N SER A 75 -7.29 24.43 -18.73
CA SER A 75 -7.22 25.89 -18.67
C SER A 75 -7.41 26.44 -17.25
N ASN A 76 -6.86 27.63 -17.03
CA ASN A 76 -6.96 28.37 -15.77
C ASN A 76 -6.39 27.63 -14.55
N GLN A 77 -5.27 26.89 -14.72
CA GLN A 77 -4.56 26.40 -13.53
C GLN A 77 -3.96 27.57 -12.75
N LYS A 78 -4.17 27.54 -11.43
CA LYS A 78 -3.55 28.44 -10.47
C LYS A 78 -2.26 27.81 -9.96
N VAL A 79 -1.34 28.62 -9.46
CA VAL A 79 -0.19 28.12 -8.72
C VAL A 79 -0.68 27.70 -7.33
N PRO A 80 -0.44 26.44 -6.88
CA PRO A 80 -0.79 26.05 -5.52
C PRO A 80 -0.04 26.88 -4.48
N THR A 81 -0.70 27.23 -3.40
CA THR A 81 -0.10 27.89 -2.24
C THR A 81 0.79 26.92 -1.46
N THR A 82 1.68 27.45 -0.63
CA THR A 82 2.54 26.65 0.25
C THR A 82 1.74 25.73 1.18
N ASP A 83 0.60 26.20 1.69
CA ASP A 83 -0.23 25.40 2.60
C ASP A 83 -0.97 24.27 1.87
N GLU A 84 -1.44 24.53 0.65
CA GLU A 84 -2.01 23.49 -0.22
C GLU A 84 -0.98 22.40 -0.56
N LEU A 85 0.26 22.78 -0.86
CA LEU A 85 1.35 21.83 -1.09
C LEU A 85 1.70 21.03 0.16
N LYS A 86 1.79 21.67 1.34
CA LYS A 86 2.02 20.97 2.61
C LYS A 86 0.91 19.96 2.89
N PHE A 87 -0.34 20.35 2.68
CA PHE A 87 -1.49 19.48 2.85
C PHE A 87 -1.45 18.29 1.89
N TYR A 88 -1.20 18.53 0.60
CA TYR A 88 -1.06 17.48 -0.41
C TYR A 88 0.08 16.51 -0.07
N ASN A 89 1.25 17.02 0.34
CA ASN A 89 2.39 16.19 0.74
C ASN A 89 2.08 15.31 1.96
N LYS A 90 1.27 15.78 2.90
CA LYS A 90 0.79 14.97 4.03
C LYS A 90 -0.10 13.82 3.55
N ILE A 91 -0.96 14.05 2.57
CA ILE A 91 -1.79 12.98 1.97
C ILE A 91 -0.91 11.97 1.23
N LEU A 92 0.05 12.45 0.44
CA LEU A 92 0.97 11.60 -0.31
C LEU A 92 1.81 10.70 0.61
N SER A 93 2.26 11.20 1.76
CA SER A 93 3.00 10.40 2.75
C SER A 93 2.12 9.27 3.34
N VAL A 94 0.83 9.53 3.58
CA VAL A 94 -0.14 8.51 4.01
C VAL A 94 -0.29 7.42 2.94
N HIS A 95 -0.49 7.78 1.67
CA HIS A 95 -0.60 6.80 0.57
C HIS A 95 0.63 5.91 0.43
N ASN A 96 1.82 6.51 0.56
CA ASN A 96 3.08 5.78 0.51
C ASN A 96 3.23 4.81 1.69
N SER A 97 2.88 5.23 2.91
CA SER A 97 2.88 4.36 4.08
C SER A 97 1.92 3.19 3.93
N HIS A 98 0.68 3.43 3.48
CA HIS A 98 -0.29 2.35 3.20
C HIS A 98 0.23 1.36 2.14
N LYS A 99 0.88 1.86 1.08
CA LYS A 99 1.50 1.01 0.05
C LYS A 99 2.60 0.12 0.63
N GLN A 100 3.42 0.62 1.55
CA GLN A 100 4.46 -0.16 2.22
C GLN A 100 3.86 -1.23 3.14
N ILE A 101 2.89 -0.85 3.98
CA ILE A 101 2.17 -1.79 4.85
C ILE A 101 1.57 -2.94 4.03
N ARG A 102 0.90 -2.64 2.91
CA ARG A 102 0.33 -3.66 2.03
C ARG A 102 1.38 -4.65 1.50
N LYS A 103 2.56 -4.15 1.10
CA LYS A 103 3.68 -5.01 0.65
C LYS A 103 4.18 -5.91 1.78
N ILE A 104 4.33 -5.37 2.98
CA ILE A 104 4.75 -6.14 4.16
C ILE A 104 3.71 -7.22 4.48
N SER A 105 2.42 -6.87 4.52
CA SER A 105 1.34 -7.84 4.74
C SER A 105 1.33 -8.95 3.69
N GLN A 106 1.62 -8.64 2.42
CA GLN A 106 1.73 -9.64 1.37
C GLN A 106 2.93 -10.58 1.60
N LYS A 107 4.10 -10.05 1.96
CA LYS A 107 5.28 -10.87 2.31
C LYS A 107 4.99 -11.79 3.48
N ILE A 108 4.32 -11.30 4.54
CA ILE A 108 3.92 -12.12 5.69
C ILE A 108 3.02 -13.28 5.24
N ARG A 109 2.02 -13.03 4.41
CA ARG A 109 1.15 -14.09 3.87
C ARG A 109 1.92 -15.12 3.06
N THR A 110 2.86 -14.68 2.21
CA THR A 110 3.72 -15.59 1.45
C THR A 110 4.54 -16.49 2.37
N ILE A 111 5.16 -15.94 3.41
CA ILE A 111 5.92 -16.70 4.41
C ILE A 111 5.01 -17.67 5.17
N GLN A 112 3.82 -17.24 5.57
CA GLN A 112 2.86 -18.10 6.29
C GLN A 112 2.38 -19.28 5.45
N ASN A 113 2.29 -19.10 4.13
CA ASN A 113 1.88 -20.14 3.18
C ASN A 113 3.08 -20.94 2.62
N ASP A 114 4.29 -20.67 3.07
CA ASP A 114 5.48 -21.40 2.64
C ASP A 114 5.37 -22.87 3.10
N SER A 115 5.66 -23.80 2.19
CA SER A 115 5.53 -25.23 2.46
C SER A 115 6.53 -25.72 3.51
N LYS A 116 7.71 -25.10 3.63
CA LYS A 116 8.69 -25.37 4.69
C LYS A 116 8.18 -24.87 6.04
N VAL A 117 7.62 -23.67 6.10
CA VAL A 117 6.99 -23.14 7.33
C VAL A 117 5.81 -24.01 7.75
N SER A 118 5.00 -24.46 6.79
CA SER A 118 3.88 -25.37 7.03
C SER A 118 4.35 -26.72 7.56
N LYS A 119 5.36 -27.34 6.92
CA LYS A 119 5.98 -28.59 7.41
C LYS A 119 6.55 -28.42 8.81
N LEU A 120 7.26 -27.33 9.07
CA LEU A 120 7.85 -27.03 10.37
C LEU A 120 6.77 -26.84 11.46
N ARG A 121 5.65 -26.17 11.14
CA ARG A 121 4.47 -26.08 12.01
C ARG A 121 3.87 -27.44 12.31
N THR A 122 3.71 -28.30 11.30
CA THR A 122 3.17 -29.65 11.48
C THR A 122 4.10 -30.50 12.36
N SER A 123 5.40 -30.52 12.08
CA SER A 123 6.39 -31.24 12.89
C SER A 123 6.44 -30.73 14.33
N LEU A 124 6.37 -29.43 14.57
CA LEU A 124 6.30 -28.87 15.94
C LEU A 124 4.99 -29.23 16.66
N THR A 125 3.86 -29.26 15.95
CA THR A 125 2.57 -29.64 16.53
C THR A 125 2.51 -31.14 16.85
N GLN A 126 3.12 -32.00 16.04
CA GLN A 126 3.32 -33.41 16.37
C GLN A 126 4.26 -33.58 17.59
N LYS A 127 5.23 -32.67 17.75
CA LYS A 127 6.09 -32.57 18.93
C LYS A 127 5.45 -31.83 20.12
N LYS A 128 4.20 -31.35 20.05
CA LYS A 128 3.50 -30.67 21.18
C LYS A 128 3.02 -31.62 22.29
N ASN A 129 3.25 -32.93 22.18
CA ASN A 129 3.16 -33.84 23.34
C ASN A 129 4.31 -33.66 24.36
N TYR A 130 5.11 -32.59 24.22
CA TYR A 130 6.23 -32.26 25.08
C TYR A 130 5.85 -31.01 25.89
N VAL A 131 5.60 -31.20 27.18
CA VAL A 131 5.27 -30.13 28.14
C VAL A 131 6.57 -29.38 28.49
N TYR A 132 6.54 -28.06 28.36
CA TYR A 132 7.60 -27.17 28.85
C TYR A 132 7.06 -26.38 30.03
N THR A 133 7.88 -26.20 31.07
CA THR A 133 7.58 -25.33 32.19
C THR A 133 8.69 -24.28 32.29
N ILE A 134 8.32 -22.99 32.40
CA ILE A 134 9.29 -21.91 32.60
C ILE A 134 9.51 -21.75 34.10
N PHE A 135 10.76 -21.91 34.55
CA PHE A 135 11.17 -21.63 35.92
C PHE A 135 12.44 -20.75 35.87
N ASN A 136 12.46 -19.62 36.59
CA ASN A 136 13.59 -18.67 36.64
C ASN A 136 14.16 -18.26 35.26
N ASN A 137 13.28 -17.89 34.32
CA ASN A 137 13.67 -17.43 32.97
C ASN A 137 14.55 -18.40 32.16
N GLN A 138 14.59 -19.67 32.54
CA GLN A 138 15.21 -20.73 31.73
C GLN A 138 14.14 -21.72 31.27
N ILE A 139 14.24 -22.15 30.01
CA ILE A 139 13.39 -23.21 29.45
C ILE A 139 13.98 -24.53 29.93
N MET A 140 13.32 -25.20 30.88
CA MET A 140 13.63 -26.59 31.21
C MET A 140 12.82 -27.52 30.30
N ALA A 141 13.51 -28.36 29.55
CA ALA A 141 12.87 -29.38 28.73
C ALA A 141 12.75 -30.70 29.49
N MET A 142 11.58 -31.32 29.47
CA MET A 142 11.34 -32.61 30.17
C MET A 142 11.60 -33.84 29.28
N ASN A 143 12.23 -33.70 28.10
CA ASN A 143 12.45 -34.84 27.22
C ASN A 143 13.82 -34.79 26.52
N LYS A 144 14.50 -35.94 26.49
CA LYS A 144 15.92 -36.09 26.07
C LYS A 144 16.24 -35.56 24.67
N GLU A 145 15.25 -35.49 23.77
CA GLU A 145 15.47 -34.95 22.43
C GLU A 145 15.50 -33.42 22.38
N VAL A 146 14.93 -32.73 23.38
CA VAL A 146 14.92 -31.27 23.44
C VAL A 146 16.23 -30.72 24.01
N ASP A 147 16.91 -31.47 24.88
CA ASP A 147 18.27 -31.12 25.33
C ASP A 147 19.22 -30.95 24.15
N MET A 148 19.11 -31.82 23.12
CA MET A 148 19.89 -31.67 21.89
C MET A 148 19.53 -30.42 21.09
N LEU A 149 18.26 -29.97 21.11
CA LEU A 149 17.83 -28.79 20.37
C LEU A 149 18.19 -27.48 21.09
N VAL A 150 18.14 -27.48 22.44
CA VAL A 150 18.63 -26.37 23.27
C VAL A 150 20.15 -26.25 23.14
N GLN A 151 20.89 -27.36 23.18
CA GLN A 151 22.32 -27.38 22.89
C GLN A 151 22.63 -26.88 21.46
N PHE A 152 21.83 -27.29 20.47
CA PHE A 152 22.00 -26.81 19.09
C PHE A 152 21.78 -25.30 18.97
N ILE A 153 20.75 -24.75 19.63
CA ILE A 153 20.49 -23.30 19.61
C ILE A 153 21.59 -22.53 20.33
N GLN A 154 22.01 -22.95 21.52
CA GLN A 154 23.11 -22.33 22.28
C GLN A 154 24.44 -22.35 21.50
N ASN A 155 24.74 -23.45 20.79
CA ASN A 155 25.92 -23.58 19.94
C ASN A 155 25.81 -22.83 18.60
N SER A 156 24.61 -22.41 18.20
CA SER A 156 24.40 -21.61 16.99
C SER A 156 24.41 -20.10 17.24
N THR A 157 24.19 -19.68 18.50
CA THR A 157 24.29 -18.27 18.91
C THR A 157 25.72 -17.80 19.15
N SER A 158 26.71 -18.69 19.19
CA SER A 158 28.15 -18.35 19.19
C SER A 158 28.69 -17.92 17.82
N TYR A 159 27.85 -17.88 16.79
CA TYR A 159 28.18 -17.37 15.45
C TYR A 159 27.61 -15.96 15.18
N LEU A 160 27.14 -15.26 16.22
CA LEU A 160 26.60 -13.90 16.14
C LEU A 160 27.32 -12.91 17.08
N ASP A 161 28.60 -13.15 17.36
CA ASP A 161 29.57 -12.07 17.63
C ASP A 161 30.29 -11.69 16.33
#